data_AF-A0A315DNY1-F1
#
_entry.id   AF-A0A315DNY1-F1
#
_cell.length_a   1.000
_cell.length_b   1.000
_cell.length_c   1.000
_cell.angle_alpha   90.00
_cell.angle_beta   90.00
_cell.angle_gamma   90.00
#
_symmetry.space_group_name_H-M   'P 1'
#
loop_
_entity.id
_entity.type
_entity.pdbx_description
1 polymer ?
#
loop_
_entity_poly.entity_id
_entity_poly.type
_entity_poly.pdbx_seq_one_letter_code
_entity_poly.pdbx_strand_id
1 'polypeptide(L)'
;MNNLRSVQQEGQPWWRFGLVWMVFGGPAVVVVAGFTTLYIAITNPDPVLQDTPRTAMQERQGITHVPAMQGRNHAATGELPAALQAPAAEPTKP
;
A
#
# COMPACT_ATOMS: atom_id res chain seq x y z
N MET A 1 30.81 -64.01 -6.61
CA MET A 1 31.15 -62.98 -7.62
C MET A 1 30.35 -61.71 -7.35
N ASN A 2 30.48 -61.12 -6.15
CA ASN A 2 29.47 -60.17 -5.64
C ASN A 2 29.99 -58.72 -5.52
N ASN A 3 31.22 -58.45 -5.97
CA ASN A 3 31.91 -57.18 -5.73
C ASN A 3 31.80 -56.16 -6.89
N LEU A 4 31.03 -56.48 -7.94
CA LEU A 4 30.91 -55.62 -9.14
C LEU A 4 29.76 -54.61 -9.07
N ARG A 5 28.86 -54.73 -8.08
CA ARG A 5 27.73 -53.79 -7.91
C ARG A 5 28.05 -52.61 -6.99
N SER A 6 29.09 -52.70 -6.17
CA SER A 6 29.47 -51.63 -5.23
C SER A 6 30.14 -50.43 -5.92
N VAL A 7 30.87 -50.67 -7.03
CA VAL A 7 31.59 -49.61 -7.77
C VAL A 7 30.64 -48.72 -8.59
N GLN A 8 29.46 -49.21 -9.00
CA GLN A 8 28.47 -48.40 -9.72
C GLN A 8 27.68 -47.44 -8.81
N GLN A 9 27.91 -47.51 -7.49
CA GLN A 9 27.20 -46.71 -6.50
C GLN A 9 28.10 -45.64 -5.85
N GLU A 10 29.13 -45.20 -6.56
CA GLU A 10 29.67 -43.85 -6.33
C GLU A 10 28.58 -42.87 -6.79
N GLY A 11 27.76 -42.44 -5.83
CA GLY A 11 26.58 -41.61 -6.05
C GLY A 11 26.92 -40.42 -6.95
N GLN A 12 26.09 -40.20 -7.97
CA GLN A 12 26.27 -39.07 -8.87
C GLN A 12 26.43 -37.79 -8.07
N PRO A 13 27.27 -36.86 -8.54
CA PRO A 13 27.51 -35.64 -7.81
C PRO A 13 26.23 -34.82 -7.64
N TRP A 14 26.04 -34.29 -6.44
CA TRP A 14 24.77 -33.76 -5.95
C TRP A 14 24.18 -32.63 -6.81
N TRP A 15 25.03 -31.82 -7.46
CA TRP A 15 24.59 -30.71 -8.33
C TRP A 15 23.83 -31.15 -9.60
N ARG A 16 23.90 -32.44 -9.96
CA ARG A 16 23.14 -33.00 -11.09
C ARG A 16 21.67 -33.24 -10.76
N PHE A 17 21.29 -33.33 -9.47
CA PHE A 17 19.90 -33.55 -9.09
C PHE A 17 19.11 -32.24 -9.15
N GLY A 18 18.07 -32.18 -9.97
CA GLY A 18 17.21 -31.00 -10.09
C GLY A 18 16.56 -30.55 -8.77
N LEU A 19 16.32 -31.50 -7.85
CA LEU A 19 15.74 -31.20 -6.53
C LEU A 19 16.62 -30.25 -5.69
N VAL A 20 17.94 -30.36 -5.82
CA VAL A 20 18.90 -29.50 -5.14
C VAL A 20 18.69 -28.04 -5.54
N TRP A 21 18.47 -27.77 -6.82
CA TRP A 21 18.19 -26.42 -7.32
C TRP A 21 16.86 -25.87 -6.85
N MET A 22 15.84 -26.70 -6.63
CA MET A 22 14.57 -26.24 -6.04
C MET A 22 14.74 -25.82 -4.58
N VAL A 23 15.56 -26.56 -3.82
CA VAL A 23 15.86 -26.23 -2.42
C VAL A 23 16.67 -24.94 -2.31
N PHE A 24 17.68 -24.74 -3.16
CA PHE A 24 18.45 -23.49 -3.17
C PHE A 24 17.73 -22.34 -3.87
N GLY A 25 16.84 -22.62 -4.81
CA GLY A 25 16.12 -21.64 -5.60
C GLY A 25 15.21 -20.77 -4.76
N GLY A 26 14.45 -21.34 -3.82
CA GLY A 26 13.59 -20.59 -2.91
C GLY A 26 14.35 -19.50 -2.12
N PRO A 27 15.38 -19.86 -1.34
CA PRO A 27 16.22 -18.90 -0.63
C PRO A 27 16.92 -17.90 -1.56
N ALA A 28 17.46 -18.35 -2.70
CA ALA A 28 18.14 -17.48 -3.65
C ALA A 28 17.22 -16.38 -4.20
N VAL A 29 15.96 -16.72 -4.52
CA VAL A 29 14.96 -15.76 -5.01
C VAL A 29 14.65 -14.70 -3.95
N VAL A 30 14.50 -15.09 -2.68
CA VAL A 30 14.22 -14.13 -1.60
C VAL A 30 15.39 -13.16 -1.39
N VAL A 31 16.63 -13.65 -1.47
CA VAL A 31 17.83 -12.80 -1.38
C VAL A 31 17.85 -11.77 -2.52
N VAL A 32 17.61 -12.20 -3.77
CA VAL A 32 17.54 -11.30 -4.93
C VAL A 32 16.41 -10.27 -4.79
N ALA A 33 15.24 -10.69 -4.30
CA ALA A 33 14.12 -9.79 -4.06
C ALA A 33 14.45 -8.74 -2.99
N GLY A 34 15.11 -9.14 -1.90
CA GLY A 34 15.57 -8.22 -0.86
C GLY A 34 16.54 -7.15 -1.40
N PHE A 35 17.52 -7.56 -2.20
CA PHE A 35 18.44 -6.62 -2.84
C PHE A 35 17.73 -5.70 -3.85
N THR A 36 16.77 -6.23 -4.61
CA THR A 36 15.97 -5.42 -5.54
C THR A 36 15.20 -4.31 -4.79
N THR A 37 14.56 -4.66 -3.68
CA THR A 37 13.85 -3.68 -2.84
C THR A 37 14.80 -2.64 -2.27
N LEU A 38 15.96 -3.08 -1.75
CA LEU A 38 16.99 -2.18 -1.25
C LEU A 38 17.47 -1.21 -2.33
N TYR A 39 17.70 -1.71 -3.55
CA TYR A 39 18.11 -0.91 -4.69
C TYR A 39 17.07 0.16 -5.03
N ILE A 40 15.78 -0.19 -5.06
CA ILE A 40 14.69 0.76 -5.31
C ILE A 40 14.66 1.83 -4.22
N ALA A 41 14.78 1.45 -2.95
CA ALA A 41 14.73 2.36 -1.82
C ALA A 41 15.86 3.40 -1.83
N ILE A 42 17.07 3.00 -2.22
CA ILE A 42 18.21 3.92 -2.33
C ILE A 42 18.07 4.84 -3.55
N THR A 43 17.56 4.31 -4.66
CA THR A 43 17.48 5.04 -5.93
C THR A 43 16.31 6.03 -5.99
N ASN A 44 15.20 5.71 -5.30
CA ASN A 44 13.97 6.51 -5.31
C ASN A 44 13.58 6.91 -3.88
N PRO A 45 14.30 7.86 -3.25
CA PRO A 45 13.88 8.39 -1.98
C PRO A 45 12.54 9.13 -2.14
N ASP A 46 11.58 8.82 -1.26
CA ASP A 46 10.29 9.52 -1.23
C ASP A 46 10.54 11.01 -0.95
N PRO A 47 10.12 11.92 -1.84
CA PRO A 47 10.32 13.35 -1.63
C PRO A 47 9.63 13.80 -0.35
N VAL A 48 10.36 14.53 0.50
CA VAL A 48 9.75 15.17 1.67
C VAL A 48 8.67 16.15 1.19
N LEU A 49 7.40 15.85 1.49
CA LEU A 49 6.33 16.82 1.31
C LEU A 49 6.64 18.00 2.24
N GLN A 50 7.07 19.11 1.64
CA GLN A 50 7.08 20.39 2.33
C GLN A 50 5.62 20.72 2.57
N ASP A 51 5.12 20.45 3.77
CA ASP A 51 3.81 20.90 4.22
C ASP A 51 3.76 22.42 4.00
N THR A 52 3.19 22.81 2.86
CA THR A 52 2.71 24.16 2.65
C THR A 52 1.31 24.13 3.23
N PRO A 53 1.11 24.55 4.50
CA PRO A 53 -0.20 24.48 5.15
C PRO A 53 -1.27 25.30 4.41
N ARG A 54 -0.87 26.12 3.43
CA ARG A 54 -1.80 26.90 2.62
C ARG A 54 -2.64 26.04 1.68
N THR A 55 -2.11 24.99 1.06
CA THR A 55 -2.90 24.24 0.06
C THR A 55 -3.87 23.25 0.72
N ALA A 56 -3.44 22.57 1.80
CA ALA A 56 -4.31 21.67 2.55
C ALA A 56 -5.43 22.41 3.31
N MET A 57 -5.21 23.67 3.72
CA MET A 57 -6.28 24.53 4.25
C MET A 57 -7.18 25.09 3.13
N GLN A 58 -6.63 25.47 1.99
CA GLN A 58 -7.40 26.06 0.89
C GLN A 58 -8.29 25.03 0.18
N GLU A 59 -7.89 23.76 0.13
CA GLU A 59 -8.74 22.67 -0.36
C GLU A 59 -9.80 22.25 0.68
N ARG A 60 -9.52 22.43 1.98
CA ARG A 60 -10.50 22.27 3.07
C ARG A 60 -11.50 23.42 3.19
N GLN A 61 -11.19 24.60 2.66
CA GLN A 61 -12.11 25.75 2.67
C GLN A 61 -13.38 25.49 1.84
N GLY A 62 -13.35 24.54 0.89
CA GLY A 62 -14.54 24.11 0.14
C GLY A 62 -15.37 23.01 0.82
N ILE A 63 -14.82 22.35 1.86
CA ILE A 63 -15.48 21.24 2.56
C ILE A 63 -15.61 21.62 4.03
N THR A 64 -16.70 22.34 4.31
CA THR A 64 -17.28 22.68 5.62
C THR A 64 -16.66 21.89 6.77
N HIS A 65 -15.91 22.58 7.62
CA HIS A 65 -15.34 22.08 8.87
C HIS A 65 -16.43 21.66 9.86
N VAL A 66 -17.03 20.49 9.66
CA VAL A 66 -17.79 19.82 10.73
C VAL A 66 -16.79 19.10 11.66
N PRO A 67 -16.90 19.26 12.99
CA PRO A 67 -16.07 18.53 13.94
C PRO A 67 -16.07 17.03 13.64
N ALA A 68 -14.94 16.35 13.86
CA ALA A 68 -14.76 14.92 13.53
C ALA A 68 -15.86 14.00 14.12
N MET A 69 -16.49 14.42 15.21
CA MET A 69 -17.62 13.74 15.82
C MET A 69 -18.93 13.84 15.01
N GLN A 70 -19.15 14.95 14.32
CA GLN A 70 -20.32 15.18 13.46
C GLN A 70 -20.14 14.54 12.07
N GLY A 71 -18.92 14.57 11.51
CA GLY A 71 -18.67 14.07 10.16
C GLY A 71 -18.86 12.55 9.96
N ARG A 72 -18.85 11.73 11.02
CA ARG A 72 -18.91 10.26 10.89
C ARG A 72 -20.26 9.74 10.37
N ASN A 73 -21.35 10.47 10.57
CA ASN A 73 -22.67 10.07 10.08
C ASN A 73 -23.18 10.91 8.90
N HIS A 74 -22.62 12.10 8.67
CA HIS A 74 -23.05 12.96 7.55
C HIS A 74 -22.50 12.51 6.18
N ALA A 75 -21.49 11.63 6.12
CA ALA A 75 -21.04 11.04 4.86
C ALA A 75 -22.03 10.00 4.29
N ALA A 76 -22.93 9.45 5.13
CA ALA A 76 -23.91 8.44 4.73
C ALA A 76 -25.28 9.04 4.37
N THR A 77 -25.58 10.27 4.81
CA THR A 77 -26.81 10.99 4.47
C THR A 77 -26.46 12.12 3.52
N GLY A 78 -26.58 11.87 2.22
CA GLY A 78 -26.23 12.83 1.16
C GLY A 78 -27.19 14.02 1.09
N GLU A 79 -27.15 14.92 2.07
CA GLU A 79 -27.95 16.14 2.08
C GLU A 79 -27.09 17.36 2.44
N LEU A 80 -26.97 18.27 1.47
CA LEU A 80 -26.39 19.60 1.69
C LEU A 80 -27.28 20.36 2.70
N PRO A 81 -26.69 21.11 3.65
CA PRO A 81 -27.48 21.96 4.52
C PRO A 81 -28.29 22.96 3.69
N ALA A 82 -29.58 23.07 4.00
CA ALA A 82 -30.57 23.98 3.43
C ALA A 82 -30.28 25.48 3.71
N ALA A 83 -29.01 25.87 3.82
CA ALA A 83 -28.58 27.26 3.96
C ALA A 83 -28.74 28.08 2.67
N LEU A 84 -29.27 27.49 1.59
CA LEU A 84 -29.72 28.21 0.39
C LEU A 84 -31.23 28.49 0.35
N GLN A 85 -31.99 28.16 1.40
CA GLN A 85 -33.33 28.72 1.61
C GLN A 85 -33.29 29.70 2.79
N ALA A 86 -32.72 30.87 2.50
CA ALA A 86 -32.88 32.04 3.35
C ALA A 86 -34.38 32.35 3.57
N PRO A 87 -34.78 32.82 4.77
CA PRO A 87 -36.13 33.32 5.01
C PRO A 87 -36.29 34.65 4.27
N ALA A 88 -36.85 34.60 3.07
CA ALA A 88 -37.28 35.78 2.36
C ALA A 88 -38.69 36.17 2.82
N ALA A 89 -38.73 37.25 3.62
CA ALA A 89 -39.84 38.16 3.79
C ALA A 89 -41.09 37.64 4.53
N GLU A 90 -41.20 38.03 5.80
CA GLU A 90 -42.51 38.48 6.32
C GLU A 90 -42.93 39.74 5.54
N PRO A 91 -44.21 39.81 5.12
CA PRO A 91 -44.94 41.05 5.30
C PRO A 91 -46.32 40.83 5.94
N THR A 92 -46.48 41.50 7.09
CA THR A 92 -47.64 42.28 7.52
C THR A 92 -48.98 41.58 7.77
N LYS A 93 -49.28 41.52 9.07
CA LYS A 93 -50.61 41.48 9.71
C LYS A 93 -51.42 42.77 9.44
N PRO A 94 -52.75 42.68 9.35
CA PRO A 94 -53.65 43.52 10.13
C PRO A 94 -54.30 42.78 11.31
#